data_AF-A0A658Z583-F1
#
_entry.id   AF-A0A658Z583-F1
#
_cell.length_a   1.000
_cell.length_b   1.000
_cell.length_c   1.000
_cell.angle_alpha   90.00
_cell.angle_beta   90.00
_cell.angle_gamma   90.00
#
_symmetry.space_group_name_H-M   'P 1'
#
loop_
_entity.id
_entity.type
_entity.pdbx_description
1 polymer ?
#
loop_
_entity_poly.entity_id
_entity_poly.type
_entity_poly.pdbx_seq_one_letter_code
_entity_poly.pdbx_strand_id
1 'polypeptide(L)'
;MTSRSRQAAYSGIFINETTGEFPQKEQELFEGIVAVIAVVILTWMVFWMRKVSRNVKVQLEQAVDSALQRGNHHGWALVMMVFFAVAREGLESVFFLLAAFQQDVGIWPPLGAMLGLATAVVLGFLLYWGGIRLNLGAFFKWTSLFILFVAAGLAAGAIRAFHEAGLWNHFQEIAFDMSAVLSTHSLFGTLMEGIFGYQEAPSVSEVAVWFIYLIPALVAFALPPRAGATASRSA
;
A
#
# COMPACT_ATOMS: atom_id res chain seq x y z
N MET A 1 45.27 35.90 4.95
CA MET A 1 44.06 35.19 5.43
C MET A 1 43.13 34.75 4.29
N THR A 2 43.63 34.55 3.05
CA THR A 2 42.80 34.39 1.83
C THR A 2 43.10 33.12 1.01
N SER A 3 44.06 32.28 1.42
CA SER A 3 44.42 31.05 0.67
C SER A 3 43.68 29.80 1.13
N ARG A 4 43.25 29.72 2.40
CA ARG A 4 42.51 28.54 2.94
C ARG A 4 41.04 28.48 2.52
N SER A 5 40.38 29.64 2.31
CA SER A 5 38.98 29.69 1.87
C SER A 5 38.78 29.29 0.42
N ARG A 6 39.79 29.51 -0.44
CA ARG A 6 39.75 29.07 -1.85
C ARG A 6 39.95 27.58 -2.00
N GLN A 7 40.82 26.95 -1.20
CA GLN A 7 41.03 25.49 -1.26
C GLN A 7 39.79 24.71 -0.80
N ALA A 8 39.07 25.16 0.24
CA ALA A 8 37.82 24.53 0.67
C ALA A 8 36.71 24.58 -0.41
N ALA A 9 36.66 25.66 -1.19
CA ALA A 9 35.71 25.78 -2.31
C ALA A 9 36.05 24.82 -3.47
N TYR A 10 37.34 24.66 -3.81
CA TYR A 10 37.75 23.70 -4.84
C TYR A 10 37.57 22.24 -4.39
N SER A 11 37.81 21.93 -3.12
CA SER A 11 37.51 20.60 -2.56
C SER A 11 36.02 20.28 -2.60
N GLY A 12 35.16 21.27 -2.28
CA GLY A 12 33.71 21.10 -2.35
C GLY A 12 33.19 20.89 -3.77
N ILE A 13 33.75 21.59 -4.76
CA ILE A 13 33.38 21.44 -6.17
C ILE A 13 33.92 20.12 -6.75
N PHE A 14 35.12 19.70 -6.39
CA PHE A 14 35.74 18.46 -6.89
C PHE A 14 35.10 17.18 -6.34
N ILE A 15 34.62 17.22 -5.08
CA ILE A 15 33.83 16.11 -4.48
C ILE A 15 32.43 16.05 -5.09
N ASN A 16 31.85 17.21 -5.44
CA ASN A 16 30.54 17.30 -6.08
C ASN A 16 30.54 16.73 -7.51
N GLU A 17 31.64 16.91 -8.27
CA GLU A 17 31.72 16.44 -9.66
C GLU A 17 32.11 14.96 -9.82
N THR A 18 32.68 14.31 -8.80
CA THR A 18 33.18 12.91 -8.90
C THR A 18 32.44 11.91 -7.99
N THR A 19 31.60 12.34 -7.04
CA THR A 19 30.98 11.42 -6.05
C THR A 19 29.48 11.63 -5.80
N GLY A 20 28.85 12.67 -6.35
CA GLY A 20 27.50 13.10 -5.94
C GLY A 20 26.29 12.37 -6.56
N GLU A 21 26.41 11.64 -7.67
CA GLU A 21 25.23 11.14 -8.40
C GLU A 21 24.81 9.69 -8.12
N PHE A 22 25.58 8.91 -7.36
CA PHE A 22 25.33 7.46 -7.21
C PHE A 22 24.47 7.05 -5.99
N PRO A 23 24.63 7.62 -4.77
CA PRO A 23 23.84 7.17 -3.62
C PRO A 23 22.35 7.50 -3.70
N GLN A 24 22.01 8.70 -4.21
CA GLN A 24 20.62 9.17 -4.26
C GLN A 24 19.82 8.49 -5.39
N LYS A 25 20.40 8.36 -6.59
CA LYS A 25 19.77 7.64 -7.70
C LYS A 25 19.55 6.16 -7.37
N GLU A 26 20.49 5.52 -6.66
CA GLU A 26 20.32 4.13 -6.21
C GLU A 26 19.18 3.99 -5.18
N GLN A 27 19.02 4.97 -4.29
CA GLN A 27 17.94 4.98 -3.30
C GLN A 27 16.56 5.16 -3.96
N GLU A 28 16.43 6.12 -4.88
CA GLU A 28 15.20 6.38 -5.63
C GLU A 28 14.85 5.18 -6.53
N LEU A 29 15.86 4.54 -7.14
CA LEU A 29 15.67 3.31 -7.90
C LEU A 29 15.15 2.17 -7.01
N PHE A 30 15.74 2.01 -5.82
CA PHE A 30 15.30 1.01 -4.86
C PHE A 30 13.86 1.26 -4.43
N GLU A 31 13.51 2.52 -4.13
CA GLU A 31 12.14 2.93 -3.81
C GLU A 31 11.17 2.58 -4.94
N GLY A 32 11.50 2.92 -6.19
CA GLY A 32 10.68 2.61 -7.36
C GLY A 32 10.47 1.10 -7.56
N ILE A 33 11.53 0.30 -7.42
CA ILE A 33 11.44 -1.17 -7.53
C ILE A 33 10.56 -1.74 -6.41
N VAL A 34 10.75 -1.30 -5.17
CA VAL A 34 9.93 -1.73 -4.02
C VAL A 34 8.47 -1.35 -4.23
N ALA A 35 8.19 -0.14 -4.74
CA ALA A 35 6.84 0.31 -5.06
C ALA A 35 6.18 -0.57 -6.14
N VAL A 36 6.90 -0.91 -7.22
CA VAL A 36 6.38 -1.84 -8.25
C VAL A 36 6.06 -3.22 -7.66
N ILE A 37 6.96 -3.77 -6.84
CA ILE A 37 6.74 -5.05 -6.16
C ILE A 37 5.50 -4.96 -5.26
N ALA A 38 5.35 -3.88 -4.49
CA ALA A 38 4.20 -3.65 -3.63
C ALA A 38 2.89 -3.63 -4.44
N VAL A 39 2.86 -2.94 -5.59
CA VAL A 39 1.69 -2.91 -6.48
C VAL A 39 1.31 -4.31 -6.94
N VAL A 40 2.28 -5.14 -7.35
CA VAL A 40 2.04 -6.53 -7.77
C VAL A 40 1.46 -7.36 -6.62
N ILE A 41 2.05 -7.27 -5.43
CA ILE A 41 1.59 -8.01 -4.24
C ILE A 41 0.17 -7.58 -3.85
N LEU A 42 -0.10 -6.27 -3.78
CA LEU A 42 -1.43 -5.74 -3.45
C LEU A 42 -2.49 -6.19 -4.46
N THR A 43 -2.14 -6.13 -5.76
CA THR A 43 -3.02 -6.60 -6.84
C THR A 43 -3.34 -8.08 -6.65
N TRP A 44 -2.32 -8.90 -6.38
CA TRP A 44 -2.50 -10.31 -6.11
C TRP A 44 -3.42 -10.56 -4.91
N MET A 45 -3.19 -9.87 -3.79
CA MET A 45 -4.00 -9.97 -2.58
C MET A 45 -5.47 -9.60 -2.83
N VAL A 46 -5.73 -8.57 -3.64
CA VAL A 46 -7.09 -8.18 -4.02
C VAL A 46 -7.81 -9.31 -4.75
N PHE A 47 -7.18 -9.89 -5.79
CA PHE A 47 -7.78 -10.96 -6.56
C PHE A 47 -7.89 -12.27 -5.77
N TRP A 48 -6.94 -12.54 -4.87
CA TRP A 48 -7.00 -13.66 -3.94
C TRP A 48 -8.19 -13.52 -2.99
N MET A 49 -8.35 -12.34 -2.36
CA MET A 49 -9.46 -12.06 -1.44
C MET A 49 -10.82 -12.14 -2.15
N ARG A 50 -10.89 -11.71 -3.41
CA ARG A 50 -12.09 -11.89 -4.24
C ARG A 50 -12.47 -13.36 -4.40
N LYS A 51 -11.50 -14.25 -4.66
CA LYS A 51 -11.74 -15.70 -4.76
C LYS A 51 -12.16 -16.31 -3.42
N VAL A 52 -11.54 -15.87 -2.33
CA VAL A 52 -11.82 -16.36 -0.97
C VAL A 52 -13.20 -15.90 -0.50
N SER A 53 -13.57 -14.63 -0.70
CA SER A 53 -14.84 -14.03 -0.21
C SER A 53 -16.10 -14.82 -0.55
N ARG A 54 -16.15 -15.48 -1.71
CA ARG A 54 -17.28 -16.32 -2.15
C ARG A 54 -17.47 -17.57 -1.28
N ASN A 55 -16.38 -18.08 -0.73
CA ASN A 55 -16.35 -19.29 0.06
C ASN A 55 -16.16 -19.02 1.55
N VAL A 56 -15.88 -17.78 1.98
CA VAL A 56 -15.59 -17.43 3.39
C VAL A 56 -16.66 -17.95 4.35
N LYS A 57 -17.95 -17.79 4.03
CA LYS A 57 -19.03 -18.27 4.88
C LYS A 57 -18.98 -19.78 5.07
N VAL A 58 -18.87 -20.52 3.97
CA VAL A 58 -18.80 -21.99 3.97
C VAL A 58 -17.50 -22.49 4.61
N GLN A 59 -16.38 -21.81 4.39
CA GLN A 59 -15.09 -22.14 5.00
C GLN A 59 -15.07 -21.89 6.50
N LEU A 60 -15.69 -20.80 6.97
CA LEU A 60 -15.86 -20.53 8.41
C LEU A 60 -16.77 -21.57 9.06
N GLU A 61 -17.93 -21.87 8.46
CA GLU A 61 -18.85 -22.90 8.95
C GLU A 61 -18.15 -24.27 8.98
N GLN A 62 -17.44 -24.65 7.92
CA GLN A 62 -16.67 -25.90 7.86
C GLN A 62 -15.48 -25.92 8.84
N ALA A 63 -14.77 -24.81 9.04
CA ALA A 63 -13.66 -24.72 9.98
C ALA A 63 -14.15 -24.85 11.44
N VAL A 64 -15.29 -24.26 11.76
CA VAL A 64 -15.94 -24.38 13.07
C VAL A 64 -16.50 -25.79 13.26
N ASP A 65 -17.22 -26.33 12.28
CA ASP A 65 -17.78 -27.69 12.34
C ASP A 65 -16.69 -28.75 12.44
N SER A 66 -15.59 -28.61 11.70
CA SER A 66 -14.46 -29.53 11.78
C SER A 66 -13.67 -29.42 13.08
N ALA A 67 -13.56 -28.21 13.66
CA ALA A 67 -12.98 -28.00 14.98
C ALA A 67 -13.85 -28.58 16.11
N LEU A 68 -15.18 -28.58 15.95
CA LEU A 68 -16.14 -29.11 16.93
C LEU A 68 -16.35 -30.63 16.81
N GLN A 69 -16.35 -31.19 15.59
CA GLN A 69 -16.68 -32.60 15.34
C GLN A 69 -15.51 -33.57 15.55
N ARG A 70 -14.25 -33.10 15.54
CA ARG A 70 -13.05 -33.97 15.65
C ARG A 70 -12.27 -33.70 16.95
N GLY A 71 -12.80 -34.24 18.06
CA GLY A 71 -12.10 -34.57 19.32
C GLY A 71 -10.94 -33.67 19.79
N ASN A 72 -11.24 -32.83 20.80
CA ASN A 72 -10.40 -32.25 21.87
C ASN A 72 -9.02 -31.60 21.60
N HIS A 73 -8.39 -31.73 20.42
CA HIS A 73 -7.03 -31.20 20.17
C HIS A 73 -6.86 -30.36 18.89
N HIS A 74 -7.78 -30.41 17.93
CA HIS A 74 -7.68 -29.62 16.68
C HIS A 74 -8.26 -28.20 16.78
N GLY A 75 -9.15 -27.92 17.74
CA GLY A 75 -9.62 -26.54 18.01
C GLY A 75 -8.47 -25.61 18.38
N TRP A 76 -7.47 -26.13 19.11
CA TRP A 76 -6.24 -25.41 19.43
C TRP A 76 -5.42 -25.03 18.18
N ALA A 77 -5.40 -25.87 17.14
CA ALA A 77 -4.68 -25.56 15.90
C ALA A 77 -5.32 -24.38 15.15
N LEU A 78 -6.66 -24.30 15.11
CA LEU A 78 -7.38 -23.18 14.50
C LEU A 78 -7.15 -21.88 15.30
N VAL A 79 -7.23 -21.94 16.62
CA VAL A 79 -6.96 -20.79 17.50
C VAL A 79 -5.53 -20.30 17.31
N MET A 80 -4.54 -21.19 17.32
CA MET A 80 -3.14 -20.83 17.13
C MET A 80 -2.86 -20.28 15.71
N MET A 81 -3.51 -20.81 14.68
CA MET A 81 -3.43 -20.27 13.32
C MET A 81 -3.91 -18.81 13.27
N VAL A 82 -5.09 -18.53 13.81
CA VAL A 82 -5.65 -17.17 13.84
C VAL A 82 -4.78 -16.25 14.70
N PHE A 83 -4.32 -16.73 15.87
CA PHE A 83 -3.46 -15.96 16.75
C PHE A 83 -2.14 -15.57 16.07
N PHE A 84 -1.42 -16.51 15.46
CA PHE A 84 -0.16 -16.22 14.77
C PHE A 84 -0.36 -15.36 13.53
N ALA A 85 -1.45 -15.56 12.78
CA ALA A 85 -1.78 -14.70 11.65
C ALA A 85 -1.95 -13.25 12.12
N VAL A 86 -2.77 -13.01 13.15
CA VAL A 86 -2.99 -11.65 13.69
C VAL A 86 -1.73 -11.08 14.35
N ALA A 87 -1.00 -11.89 15.11
CA ALA A 87 0.25 -11.47 15.75
C ALA A 87 1.28 -11.02 14.72
N ARG A 88 1.41 -11.71 13.58
CA ARG A 88 2.32 -11.32 12.49
C ARG A 88 1.96 -9.96 11.91
N GLU A 89 0.71 -9.76 11.50
CA GLU A 89 0.25 -8.47 10.94
C GLU A 89 0.40 -7.33 11.96
N GLY A 90 0.15 -7.61 13.24
CA GLY A 90 0.35 -6.67 14.34
C GLY A 90 1.83 -6.32 14.55
N LEU A 91 2.73 -7.31 14.52
CA LEU A 91 4.17 -7.10 14.65
C LEU A 91 4.72 -6.27 13.48
N GLU A 92 4.30 -6.56 12.25
CA GLU A 92 4.67 -5.76 11.06
C GLU A 92 4.27 -4.29 11.27
N SER A 93 3.05 -4.02 11.74
CA SER A 93 2.56 -2.68 12.05
C SER A 93 3.39 -1.97 13.14
N VAL A 94 3.77 -2.69 14.20
CA VAL A 94 4.63 -2.16 15.28
C VAL A 94 6.03 -1.84 14.76
N PHE A 95 6.62 -2.69 13.92
CA PHE A 95 7.93 -2.43 13.33
C PHE A 95 7.91 -1.22 12.38
N PHE A 96 6.86 -1.05 11.58
CA PHE A 96 6.69 0.15 10.76
C PHE A 96 6.59 1.42 11.61
N LEU A 97 5.82 1.37 12.72
CA LEU A 97 5.70 2.49 13.64
C LEU A 97 7.03 2.83 14.32
N LEU A 98 7.79 1.82 14.72
CA LEU A 98 9.11 1.98 15.32
C LEU A 98 10.10 2.59 14.32
N ALA A 99 10.09 2.13 13.06
CA ALA A 99 10.92 2.69 12.00
C ALA A 99 10.56 4.16 11.73
N ALA A 100 9.27 4.51 11.74
CA ALA A 100 8.81 5.90 11.61
C ALA A 100 9.28 6.80 12.76
N PHE A 101 9.44 6.26 13.98
CA PHE A 101 9.94 7.03 15.13
C PHE A 101 11.46 7.18 15.16
N GLN A 102 12.20 6.35 14.44
CA GLN A 102 13.67 6.47 14.31
C GLN A 102 14.09 7.55 13.31
N GLN A 103 13.17 7.98 12.45
CA GLN A 103 13.34 9.18 11.64
C GLN A 103 13.25 10.37 12.61
N ASP A 104 14.32 11.14 12.81
CA ASP A 104 14.45 12.23 13.81
C ASP A 104 13.52 13.43 13.50
N VAL A 105 12.20 13.22 13.60
CA VAL A 105 11.16 14.18 13.19
C VAL A 105 10.32 14.69 14.37
N GLY A 106 10.95 15.03 15.50
CA GLY A 106 10.29 15.77 16.59
C GLY A 106 9.09 15.07 17.24
N ILE A 107 8.18 15.84 17.86
CA ILE A 107 7.07 15.31 18.70
C ILE A 107 5.77 15.01 17.92
N TRP A 108 5.68 15.48 16.67
CA TRP A 108 4.48 15.38 15.83
C TRP A 108 4.18 13.97 15.30
N PRO A 109 5.16 13.17 14.81
CA PRO A 109 4.92 11.81 14.34
C PRO A 109 4.39 10.86 15.43
N PRO A 110 4.94 10.86 16.67
CA PRO A 110 4.37 10.06 17.76
C PRO A 110 2.92 10.41 18.07
N LEU A 111 2.57 11.71 18.05
CA LEU A 111 1.20 12.15 18.30
C LEU A 111 0.24 11.70 17.18
N GLY A 112 0.65 11.83 15.92
CA GLY A 112 -0.10 11.34 14.77
C GLY A 112 -0.31 9.82 14.81
N ALA A 113 0.73 9.07 15.16
CA ALA A 113 0.68 7.62 15.39
C ALA A 113 -0.31 7.23 16.49
N MET A 114 -0.31 7.93 17.64
CA MET A 114 -1.26 7.68 18.73
C MET A 114 -2.72 7.96 18.31
N LEU A 115 -2.95 9.04 17.56
CA LEU A 115 -4.28 9.37 17.04
C LEU A 115 -4.76 8.34 16.00
N GLY A 116 -3.86 7.90 15.12
CA GLY A 116 -4.13 6.82 14.16
C GLY A 116 -4.49 5.51 14.86
N LEU A 117 -3.74 5.14 15.90
CA LEU A 117 -4.02 3.96 16.71
C LEU A 117 -5.37 4.07 17.44
N ALA A 118 -5.66 5.21 18.06
CA ALA A 118 -6.95 5.45 18.71
C ALA A 118 -8.11 5.31 17.71
N THR A 119 -7.95 5.86 16.51
CA THR A 119 -8.94 5.74 15.43
C THR A 119 -9.11 4.28 14.98
N ALA A 120 -8.02 3.53 14.84
CA ALA A 120 -8.06 2.11 14.49
C ALA A 120 -8.79 1.27 15.55
N VAL A 121 -8.61 1.56 16.84
CA VAL A 121 -9.34 0.91 17.94
C VAL A 121 -10.84 1.19 17.86
N VAL A 122 -11.22 2.45 17.61
CA VAL A 122 -12.64 2.84 17.44
C VAL A 122 -13.26 2.14 16.24
N LEU A 123 -12.58 2.13 15.08
CA LEU A 123 -13.04 1.43 13.89
C LEU A 123 -13.14 -0.09 14.11
N GLY A 124 -12.17 -0.68 14.81
CA GLY A 124 -12.19 -2.10 15.18
C GLY A 124 -13.39 -2.44 16.08
N PHE A 125 -13.70 -1.58 17.04
CA PHE A 125 -14.88 -1.74 17.89
C PHE A 125 -16.19 -1.61 17.10
N LEU A 126 -16.28 -0.63 16.18
CA LEU A 126 -17.43 -0.46 15.30
C LEU A 126 -17.62 -1.67 14.37
N LEU A 127 -16.54 -2.24 13.83
CA LEU A 127 -16.59 -3.45 13.01
C LEU A 127 -17.00 -4.67 13.84
N TYR A 128 -16.52 -4.80 15.08
CA TYR A 128 -16.95 -5.88 15.99
C TYR A 128 -18.45 -5.81 16.26
N TRP A 129 -18.96 -4.61 16.57
CA TRP A 129 -20.38 -4.41 16.87
C TRP A 129 -21.27 -4.53 15.62
N GLY A 130 -20.80 -4.03 14.48
CA GLY A 130 -21.50 -4.09 13.19
C GLY A 130 -21.40 -5.45 12.47
N GLY A 131 -20.38 -6.26 12.79
CA GLY A 131 -20.01 -7.49 12.08
C GLY A 131 -21.12 -8.53 11.96
N ILE A 132 -22.04 -8.59 12.93
CA ILE A 132 -23.17 -9.54 12.94
C ILE A 132 -24.20 -9.21 11.83
N ARG A 133 -24.26 -7.94 11.37
CA ARG A 133 -25.18 -7.50 10.30
C ARG A 133 -24.50 -7.16 8.99
N LEU A 134 -23.17 -7.22 8.91
CA LEU A 134 -22.43 -6.89 7.71
C LEU A 134 -22.49 -8.02 6.68
N ASN A 135 -22.88 -7.69 5.45
CA ASN A 135 -22.75 -8.60 4.33
C ASN A 135 -21.26 -8.73 3.98
N LEU A 136 -20.61 -9.83 4.40
CA LEU A 136 -19.18 -10.06 4.15
C LEU A 136 -18.82 -9.93 2.67
N GLY A 137 -19.69 -10.35 1.76
CA GLY A 137 -19.46 -10.20 0.32
C GLY A 137 -19.41 -8.74 -0.12
N ALA A 138 -20.29 -7.88 0.45
CA ALA A 138 -20.25 -6.45 0.19
C ALA A 138 -19.03 -5.78 0.83
N PHE A 139 -18.70 -6.15 2.08
CA PHE A 139 -17.52 -5.63 2.79
C PHE A 139 -16.24 -5.93 2.01
N PHE A 140 -15.99 -7.18 1.64
CA PHE A 140 -14.80 -7.56 0.86
C PHE A 140 -14.78 -6.90 -0.53
N LYS A 141 -15.95 -6.68 -1.15
CA LYS A 141 -16.01 -5.97 -2.43
C LYS A 141 -15.54 -4.51 -2.29
N TRP A 142 -16.02 -3.80 -1.26
CA TRP A 142 -15.64 -2.42 -1.01
C TRP A 142 -14.19 -2.27 -0.56
N THR A 143 -13.70 -3.14 0.33
CA THR A 143 -12.30 -3.11 0.76
C THR A 143 -11.33 -3.49 -0.37
N SER A 144 -11.66 -4.48 -1.20
CA SER A 144 -10.90 -4.78 -2.42
C SER A 144 -10.86 -3.60 -3.38
N LEU A 145 -11.99 -2.92 -3.59
CA LEU A 145 -12.06 -1.74 -4.46
C LEU A 145 -11.18 -0.62 -3.91
N PHE A 146 -11.27 -0.34 -2.61
CA PHE A 146 -10.43 0.64 -1.93
C PHE A 146 -8.93 0.35 -2.11
N ILE A 147 -8.51 -0.91 -1.90
CA ILE A 147 -7.10 -1.31 -2.08
C ILE A 147 -6.63 -1.13 -3.53
N LEU A 148 -7.49 -1.31 -4.54
CA LEU A 148 -7.12 -1.03 -5.94
C LEU A 148 -6.80 0.45 -6.18
N PHE A 149 -7.54 1.35 -5.55
CA PHE A 149 -7.23 2.79 -5.64
C PHE A 149 -5.91 3.12 -4.95
N VAL A 150 -5.64 2.54 -3.78
CA VAL A 150 -4.35 2.68 -3.09
C VAL A 150 -3.20 2.15 -3.95
N ALA A 151 -3.37 0.97 -4.55
CA ALA A 151 -2.37 0.38 -5.44
C ALA A 151 -2.13 1.22 -6.71
N ALA A 152 -3.17 1.87 -7.24
CA ALA A 152 -3.02 2.83 -8.34
C ALA A 152 -2.19 4.05 -7.94
N GLY A 153 -2.41 4.56 -6.72
CA GLY A 153 -1.58 5.60 -6.10
C GLY A 153 -0.12 5.21 -5.98
N LEU A 154 0.15 4.01 -5.46
CA LEU A 154 1.50 3.47 -5.37
C LEU A 154 2.15 3.26 -6.74
N ALA A 155 1.38 2.88 -7.76
CA ALA A 155 1.87 2.76 -9.13
C ALA A 155 2.28 4.10 -9.72
N ALA A 156 1.52 5.18 -9.45
CA ALA A 156 1.94 6.53 -9.79
C ALA A 156 3.21 6.95 -9.03
N GLY A 157 3.28 6.66 -7.72
CA GLY A 157 4.48 6.90 -6.91
C GLY A 157 5.73 6.18 -7.42
N ALA A 158 5.60 4.96 -7.94
CA ALA A 158 6.72 4.22 -8.55
C ALA A 158 7.28 4.92 -9.80
N ILE A 159 6.40 5.51 -10.62
CA ILE A 159 6.83 6.28 -11.81
C ILE A 159 7.55 7.55 -11.41
N ARG A 160 7.08 8.21 -10.36
CA ARG A 160 7.77 9.37 -9.79
C ARG A 160 9.17 9.00 -9.31
N ALA A 161 9.34 7.89 -8.59
CA ALA A 161 10.67 7.40 -8.20
C ALA A 161 11.56 7.06 -9.42
N PHE A 162 10.99 6.58 -10.52
CA PHE A 162 11.74 6.37 -11.77
C PHE A 162 12.09 7.66 -12.52
N HIS A 163 11.29 8.72 -12.38
CA HIS A 163 11.66 10.06 -12.85
C HIS A 163 12.85 10.61 -12.07
N GLU A 164 12.80 10.51 -10.75
CA GLU A 164 13.85 11.00 -9.85
C GLU A 164 15.16 10.24 -10.09
N ALA A 165 15.10 8.91 -10.21
CA ALA A 165 16.25 8.07 -10.54
C ALA A 165 16.79 8.25 -11.98
N GLY A 166 16.11 9.05 -12.82
CA GLY A 166 16.51 9.33 -14.20
C GLY A 166 16.29 8.18 -15.19
N LEU A 167 15.57 7.12 -14.80
CA LEU A 167 15.23 6.00 -15.68
C LEU A 167 14.08 6.31 -16.64
N TRP A 168 13.19 7.23 -16.26
CA TRP A 168 12.04 7.62 -17.06
C TRP A 168 11.93 9.14 -17.15
N ASN A 169 12.35 9.71 -18.28
CA ASN A 169 12.36 11.17 -18.49
C ASN A 169 11.30 11.66 -19.47
N HIS A 170 10.23 10.88 -19.65
CA HIS A 170 9.15 11.20 -20.59
C HIS A 170 7.90 11.69 -19.86
N PHE A 171 7.28 12.76 -20.36
CA PHE A 171 6.02 13.33 -19.85
C PHE A 171 6.07 13.79 -18.37
N GLN A 172 7.19 14.40 -17.97
CA GLN A 172 7.37 15.01 -16.64
C GLN A 172 6.66 16.35 -16.47
N GLU A 173 5.95 16.84 -17.49
CA GLU A 173 5.14 18.05 -17.39
C GLU A 173 4.02 17.85 -16.35
N ILE A 174 3.73 18.90 -15.59
CA ILE A 174 2.67 18.90 -14.59
C ILE A 174 1.34 18.75 -15.31
N ALA A 175 0.57 17.71 -14.97
CA ALA A 175 -0.72 17.45 -15.60
C ALA A 175 -1.80 18.43 -15.13
N PHE A 176 -1.86 18.66 -13.82
CA PHE A 176 -2.76 19.60 -13.17
C PHE A 176 -2.18 20.01 -11.82
N ASP A 177 -2.41 21.25 -11.40
CA ASP A 177 -2.01 21.77 -10.09
C ASP A 177 -3.26 21.95 -9.22
N MET A 178 -3.38 21.13 -8.18
CA MET A 178 -4.47 21.16 -7.21
C MET A 178 -4.06 21.80 -5.88
N SER A 179 -2.85 22.36 -5.77
CA SER A 179 -2.35 23.01 -4.53
C SER A 179 -3.30 24.08 -3.98
N ALA A 180 -3.99 24.80 -4.87
CA ALA A 180 -4.94 25.85 -4.52
C ALA A 180 -6.25 25.35 -3.87
N VAL A 181 -6.63 24.09 -4.10
CA VAL A 181 -7.91 23.50 -3.62
C VAL A 181 -7.66 22.44 -2.56
N LEU A 182 -6.60 21.63 -2.72
CA LEU A 182 -6.28 20.51 -1.85
C LEU A 182 -4.75 20.41 -1.67
N SER A 183 -4.22 21.19 -0.72
CA SER A 183 -2.80 21.11 -0.37
C SER A 183 -2.52 19.96 0.60
N THR A 184 -1.43 19.27 0.37
CA THR A 184 -0.74 18.28 1.20
C THR A 184 -0.28 18.84 2.55
N HIS A 185 -0.24 20.17 2.69
CA HIS A 185 -0.05 20.84 3.98
C HIS A 185 -1.31 20.84 4.87
N SER A 186 -2.48 20.53 4.32
CA SER A 186 -3.70 20.32 5.10
C SER A 186 -3.75 18.89 5.64
N LEU A 187 -4.35 18.69 6.83
CA LEU A 187 -4.55 17.35 7.41
C LEU A 187 -5.21 16.38 6.43
N PHE A 188 -6.17 16.86 5.64
CA PHE A 188 -6.86 16.04 4.66
C PHE A 188 -5.96 15.69 3.47
N GLY A 189 -5.18 16.65 2.96
CA GLY A 189 -4.21 16.42 1.89
C GLY A 189 -3.12 15.43 2.27
N THR A 190 -2.52 15.56 3.46
CA THR A 190 -1.52 14.59 3.96
C THR A 190 -2.10 13.19 4.11
N LEU A 191 -3.35 13.07 4.55
CA LEU A 191 -4.02 11.76 4.64
C LEU A 191 -4.29 11.17 3.25
N MET A 192 -4.67 11.98 2.26
CA MET A 192 -4.86 11.51 0.88
C MET A 192 -3.53 11.12 0.24
N GLU A 193 -2.46 11.88 0.48
CA GLU A 193 -1.11 11.52 0.05
C GLU A 193 -0.70 10.17 0.66
N GLY A 194 -0.82 10.03 1.98
CA GLY A 194 -0.42 8.80 2.68
C GLY A 194 -1.25 7.56 2.33
N ILE A 195 -2.56 7.72 2.10
CA ILE A 195 -3.46 6.59 1.82
C ILE A 195 -3.52 6.27 0.33
N PHE A 196 -3.64 7.28 -0.53
CA PHE A 196 -3.90 7.11 -1.97
C PHE A 196 -2.74 7.51 -2.86
N GLY A 197 -1.58 7.90 -2.31
CA GLY A 197 -0.47 8.43 -3.10
C GLY A 197 -0.85 9.72 -3.84
N TYR A 198 -1.80 10.50 -3.31
CA TYR A 198 -2.21 11.77 -3.91
C TYR A 198 -1.04 12.76 -3.92
N GLN A 199 -0.92 13.51 -5.00
CA GLN A 199 0.03 14.61 -5.13
C GLN A 199 -0.67 15.89 -5.58
N GLU A 200 -0.17 17.04 -5.12
CA GLU A 200 -0.72 18.35 -5.51
C GLU A 200 -0.49 18.66 -6.99
N ALA A 201 0.65 18.23 -7.53
CA ALA A 201 1.08 18.49 -8.90
C ALA A 201 1.64 17.23 -9.57
N PRO A 202 0.79 16.21 -9.85
CA PRO A 202 1.24 14.99 -10.48
C PRO A 202 1.67 15.23 -11.93
N SER A 203 2.67 14.50 -12.38
CA SER A 203 3.10 14.53 -13.78
C SER A 203 2.11 13.82 -14.70
N VAL A 204 2.16 14.12 -16.01
CA VAL A 204 1.30 13.48 -17.02
C VAL A 204 1.50 11.95 -17.05
N SER A 205 2.73 11.46 -16.88
CA SER A 205 3.00 10.02 -16.81
C SER A 205 2.45 9.37 -15.54
N GLU A 206 2.51 10.04 -14.38
CA GLU A 206 1.90 9.54 -13.14
C GLU A 206 0.39 9.34 -13.30
N VAL A 207 -0.29 10.35 -13.85
CA VAL A 207 -1.74 10.27 -14.13
C VAL A 207 -2.03 9.17 -15.15
N ALA A 208 -1.24 9.07 -16.21
CA ALA A 208 -1.40 8.04 -17.22
C ALA A 208 -1.25 6.63 -16.63
N VAL A 209 -0.21 6.39 -15.82
CA VAL A 209 0.01 5.09 -15.17
C VAL A 209 -1.09 4.76 -14.18
N TRP A 210 -1.58 5.76 -13.42
CA TRP A 210 -2.71 5.58 -12.53
C TRP A 210 -3.94 5.04 -13.29
N PHE A 211 -4.29 5.63 -14.44
CA PHE A 211 -5.39 5.14 -15.27
C PHE A 211 -5.10 3.80 -15.96
N ILE A 212 -3.88 3.61 -16.48
CA ILE A 212 -3.44 2.37 -17.14
C ILE A 212 -3.46 1.19 -16.16
N TYR A 213 -3.18 1.41 -14.88
CA TYR A 213 -3.31 0.38 -13.86
C TYR A 213 -4.77 0.20 -13.42
N LEU A 214 -5.45 1.29 -13.07
CA LEU A 214 -6.75 1.24 -12.42
C LEU A 214 -7.84 0.72 -13.37
N ILE A 215 -7.88 1.18 -14.63
CA ILE A 215 -8.95 0.81 -15.57
C ILE A 215 -8.95 -0.72 -15.81
N PRO A 216 -7.83 -1.36 -16.20
CA PRO A 216 -7.79 -2.82 -16.35
C PRO A 216 -8.07 -3.56 -15.05
N ALA A 217 -7.57 -3.06 -13.91
CA ALA A 217 -7.82 -3.69 -12.60
C ALA A 217 -9.31 -3.67 -12.24
N LEU A 218 -10.00 -2.55 -12.45
CA LEU A 218 -11.44 -2.41 -12.23
C LEU A 218 -12.23 -3.27 -13.21
N VAL A 219 -11.84 -3.32 -14.48
CA VAL A 219 -12.48 -4.19 -15.48
C VAL A 219 -12.33 -5.66 -15.08
N ALA A 220 -11.13 -6.10 -14.73
CA ALA A 220 -10.87 -7.46 -14.25
C ALA A 220 -11.65 -7.76 -12.95
N PHE A 221 -11.79 -6.78 -12.05
CA PHE A 221 -12.56 -6.88 -10.82
C PHE A 221 -14.08 -6.94 -11.05
N ALA A 222 -14.59 -6.27 -12.09
CA ALA A 222 -16.01 -6.29 -12.46
C ALA A 222 -16.38 -7.56 -13.25
N LEU A 223 -15.48 -8.06 -14.10
CA LEU A 223 -15.72 -9.24 -14.93
C LEU A 223 -15.95 -10.49 -14.06
N PRO A 224 -17.02 -11.28 -14.28
CA PRO A 224 -17.21 -12.55 -13.60
C PRO A 224 -15.99 -13.47 -13.89
N PRO A 225 -15.47 -14.21 -12.90
CA PRO A 225 -14.47 -15.23 -13.18
C PRO A 225 -15.06 -16.18 -14.21
N ARG A 226 -14.43 -16.27 -15.39
CA ARG A 226 -14.83 -17.23 -16.42
C ARG A 226 -14.91 -18.58 -15.73
N ALA A 227 -16.12 -19.13 -15.62
CA ALA A 227 -16.30 -20.51 -15.22
C ALA A 227 -15.45 -21.31 -16.21
N GLY A 228 -14.38 -21.91 -15.71
CA GLY A 228 -13.54 -22.78 -16.53
C GLY A 228 -14.49 -23.75 -17.18
N ALA A 229 -14.49 -23.76 -18.52
CA ALA A 229 -15.23 -24.74 -19.28
C ALA A 229 -14.74 -26.11 -18.81
N THR A 230 -15.47 -26.71 -17.88
CA THR A 230 -15.36 -28.13 -17.59
C THR A 230 -15.84 -28.77 -18.87
N ALA A 231 -14.89 -28.99 -19.79
CA ALA A 231 -15.11 -29.77 -20.97
C ALA A 231 -15.69 -31.10 -20.48
N SER A 232 -16.96 -31.33 -20.78
CA SER A 232 -17.57 -32.64 -20.66
C SER A 232 -16.76 -33.58 -21.54
N ARG A 233 -15.83 -34.32 -20.94
CA ARG A 233 -15.39 -35.60 -21.49
C ARG A 233 -16.07 -36.68 -20.67
N SER A 234 -17.35 -36.85 -20.98
CA SER A 234 -18.05 -38.12 -20.86
C SER A 234 -18.01 -38.76 -22.26
N ALA A 235 -17.21 -39.80 -22.41
CA ALA A 235 -17.41 -40.96 -23.28
C ALA A 235 -16.21 -41.90 -23.09
#